data_AF-A0A2V8AG60-F1
#
_entry.id   AF-A0A2V8AG60-F1
#
_cell.length_a   1.000
_cell.length_b   1.000
_cell.length_c   1.000
_cell.angle_alpha   90.00
_cell.angle_beta   90.00
_cell.angle_gamma   90.00
#
_symmetry.space_group_name_H-M   'P 1'
#
loop_
_entity.id
_entity.type
_entity.pdbx_description
1 polymer ?
#
loop_
_entity_poly.entity_id
_entity_poly.type
_entity_poly.pdbx_seq_one_letter_code
_entity_poly.pdbx_strand_id
1 'polypeptide(L)'
;MAEIWADKLVDLYKASIEEYRFNVRLNWDRTQYFLTLNLAIVGAATGLVKGAQTGPLEYVLIGSLFVCGIAASILAAQAAIKGHGYYRGSRAVLKAYETRLGCPPELALASTEGMKKGETPARPPPDLGEAGRAPPETYVMGDLRPGTVTYSAVVLLRFITALDIGGAVYAFWRARNG
;
A
#
# COMPACT_ATOMS: atom_id res chain seq x y z
N MET A 1 5.96 -42.34 4.99
CA MET A 1 4.94 -41.40 4.47
C MET A 1 4.83 -40.14 5.33
N ALA A 2 4.67 -40.23 6.66
CA ALA A 2 4.55 -39.06 7.53
C ALA A 2 5.72 -38.06 7.43
N GLU A 3 6.95 -38.56 7.29
CA GLU A 3 8.18 -37.74 7.17
C GLU A 3 8.20 -36.88 5.90
N ILE A 4 7.84 -37.45 4.74
CA ILE A 4 7.74 -36.74 3.44
C ILE A 4 6.72 -35.58 3.51
N TRP A 5 5.65 -35.73 4.30
CA TRP A 5 4.66 -34.67 4.47
C TRP A 5 5.15 -33.54 5.38
N ALA A 6 5.95 -33.85 6.39
CA ALA A 6 6.53 -32.85 7.28
C ALA A 6 7.53 -31.95 6.51
N ASP A 7 8.41 -32.55 5.72
CA ASP A 7 9.40 -31.79 4.92
C ASP A 7 8.72 -30.84 3.93
N LYS A 8 7.70 -31.34 3.20
CA LYS A 8 6.91 -30.50 2.29
C LYS A 8 6.21 -29.34 2.99
N LEU A 9 5.72 -29.55 4.21
CA LEU A 9 5.05 -28.50 4.98
C LEU A 9 6.03 -27.41 5.40
N VAL A 10 7.27 -27.79 5.76
CA VAL A 10 8.35 -26.85 6.06
C VAL A 10 8.74 -26.05 4.82
N ASP A 11 8.83 -26.67 3.65
CA ASP A 11 9.16 -25.97 2.41
C ASP A 11 8.05 -24.97 2.00
N LEU A 12 6.78 -25.36 2.14
CA LEU A 12 5.65 -24.45 1.92
C LEU A 12 5.67 -23.28 2.92
N TYR A 13 6.03 -23.54 4.18
CA TYR A 13 6.20 -22.49 5.18
C TYR A 13 7.30 -21.50 4.77
N LYS A 14 8.48 -21.99 4.36
CA LYS A 14 9.58 -21.14 3.86
C LYS A 14 9.14 -20.29 2.66
N ALA A 15 8.48 -20.91 1.68
CA ALA A 15 7.94 -20.18 0.53
C ALA A 15 6.95 -19.08 0.94
N SER A 16 6.09 -19.36 1.92
CA SER A 16 5.14 -18.36 2.44
C SER A 16 5.82 -17.19 3.19
N ILE A 17 6.96 -17.45 3.87
CA ILE A 17 7.78 -16.38 4.47
C ILE A 17 8.38 -15.48 3.39
N GLU A 18 8.92 -16.09 2.32
CA GLU A 18 9.51 -15.33 1.21
C GLU A 18 8.47 -14.47 0.51
N GLU A 19 7.29 -15.01 0.22
CA GLU A 19 6.20 -14.25 -0.38
C GLU A 19 5.72 -13.13 0.56
N TYR A 20 5.63 -13.38 1.86
CA TYR A 20 5.33 -12.34 2.84
C TYR A 20 6.36 -11.20 2.79
N ARG A 21 7.67 -11.53 2.81
CA ARG A 21 8.76 -10.54 2.75
C ARG A 21 8.75 -9.77 1.45
N PHE A 22 8.51 -10.45 0.33
CA PHE A 22 8.36 -9.83 -0.98
C PHE A 22 7.23 -8.80 -0.98
N ASN A 23 6.05 -9.14 -0.46
CA ASN A 23 4.91 -8.23 -0.41
C ASN A 23 5.19 -7.01 0.50
N VAL A 24 5.85 -7.20 1.64
CA VAL A 24 6.26 -6.09 2.51
C VAL A 24 7.21 -5.13 1.76
N ARG A 25 8.24 -5.67 1.11
CA ARG A 25 9.23 -4.87 0.38
C ARG A 25 8.60 -4.16 -0.82
N LEU A 26 7.84 -4.87 -1.65
CA LEU A 26 7.16 -4.30 -2.81
C LEU A 26 6.21 -3.17 -2.42
N ASN A 27 5.46 -3.33 -1.32
CA ASN A 27 4.54 -2.30 -0.86
C ASN A 27 5.29 -1.06 -0.34
N TRP A 28 6.41 -1.27 0.34
CA TRP A 28 7.28 -0.18 0.78
C TRP A 28 7.91 0.58 -0.40
N ASP A 29 8.51 -0.14 -1.35
CA ASP A 29 9.16 0.44 -2.53
C ASP A 29 8.16 1.27 -3.36
N ARG A 30 6.93 0.75 -3.57
CA ARG A 30 5.84 1.49 -4.22
C ARG A 30 5.45 2.76 -3.45
N THR A 31 5.34 2.66 -2.13
CA THR A 31 5.00 3.81 -1.28
C THR A 31 6.06 4.90 -1.39
N GLN A 32 7.35 4.53 -1.31
CA GLN A 32 8.45 5.48 -1.47
C GLN A 32 8.45 6.14 -2.85
N TYR A 33 8.25 5.35 -3.91
CA TYR A 33 8.17 5.88 -5.28
C TYR A 33 7.04 6.90 -5.42
N PHE A 34 5.82 6.55 -4.99
CA PHE A 34 4.68 7.44 -5.11
C PHE A 34 4.81 8.69 -4.26
N LEU A 35 5.33 8.59 -3.03
CA LEU A 35 5.57 9.77 -2.19
C LEU A 35 6.61 10.69 -2.82
N THR A 36 7.70 10.14 -3.34
CA THR A 36 8.75 10.91 -4.01
C THR A 36 8.21 11.62 -5.24
N LEU A 37 7.43 10.92 -6.08
CA LEU A 37 6.79 11.49 -7.26
C LEU A 37 5.84 12.64 -6.87
N ASN A 38 4.96 12.44 -5.89
CA ASN A 38 4.02 13.46 -5.46
C ASN A 38 4.74 14.69 -4.88
N LEU A 39 5.76 14.48 -4.03
CA LEU A 39 6.57 15.58 -3.51
C LEU A 39 7.30 16.35 -4.61
N ALA A 40 7.81 15.65 -5.63
CA ALA A 40 8.44 16.30 -6.79
C ALA A 40 7.43 17.14 -7.59
N ILE A 41 6.21 16.63 -7.81
CA ILE A 41 5.13 17.37 -8.49
C ILE A 41 4.75 18.62 -7.69
N VAL A 42 4.43 18.46 -6.39
CA VAL A 42 4.07 19.60 -5.52
C VAL A 42 5.20 20.62 -5.47
N GLY A 43 6.45 20.16 -5.31
CA GLY A 43 7.63 21.02 -5.28
C GLY A 43 7.82 21.80 -6.58
N ALA A 44 7.72 21.13 -7.73
CA ALA A 44 7.84 21.77 -9.04
C ALA A 44 6.70 22.77 -9.28
N ALA A 45 5.45 22.38 -9.03
CA ALA A 45 4.29 23.24 -9.22
C ALA A 45 4.34 24.48 -8.30
N THR A 46 4.67 24.29 -7.01
CA THR A 46 4.80 25.39 -6.06
C THR A 46 5.99 26.30 -6.40
N GLY A 47 7.10 25.73 -6.86
CA GLY A 47 8.27 26.48 -7.33
C GLY A 47 7.92 27.36 -8.53
N LEU A 48 7.15 26.83 -9.48
CA LEU A 48 6.65 27.58 -10.63
C LEU A 48 5.65 28.67 -10.20
N VAL A 49 4.79 28.44 -9.21
CA VAL A 49 3.88 29.51 -8.72
C VAL A 49 4.66 30.74 -8.21
N LYS A 50 5.85 30.54 -7.61
CA LYS A 50 6.68 31.64 -7.10
C LYS A 50 7.43 32.41 -8.20
N GLY A 51 7.50 31.88 -9.42
CA GLY A 51 8.11 32.55 -10.57
C GLY A 51 7.38 33.84 -10.95
N ALA A 52 8.07 34.73 -11.66
CA ALA A 52 7.48 35.96 -12.19
C ALA A 52 6.60 35.63 -13.41
N GLN A 53 5.37 35.20 -13.15
CA GLN A 53 4.49 34.70 -14.19
C GLN A 53 3.83 35.84 -14.96
N THR A 54 3.95 35.78 -16.28
CA THR A 54 3.64 36.91 -17.18
C THR A 54 2.32 36.76 -17.91
N GLY A 55 1.72 35.56 -17.95
CA GLY A 55 0.49 35.34 -18.70
C GLY A 55 -0.37 34.16 -18.24
N PRO A 56 -1.62 34.10 -18.72
CA PRO A 56 -2.60 33.10 -18.30
C PRO A 56 -2.20 31.67 -18.68
N LEU A 57 -1.46 31.50 -19.80
CA LEU A 57 -0.99 30.19 -20.25
C LEU A 57 -0.06 29.51 -19.22
N GLU A 58 0.80 30.27 -18.56
CA GLU A 58 1.72 29.72 -17.54
C GLU A 58 0.93 29.18 -16.34
N TYR A 59 -0.10 29.89 -15.91
CA TYR A 59 -0.99 29.42 -14.85
C TYR A 59 -1.81 28.19 -15.26
N VAL A 60 -2.22 28.07 -16.53
CA VAL A 60 -2.86 26.84 -17.03
C VAL A 60 -1.91 25.65 -16.96
N LEU A 61 -0.63 25.82 -17.32
CA LEU A 61 0.38 24.77 -17.23
C LEU A 61 0.65 24.37 -15.77
N ILE A 62 0.77 25.34 -14.87
CA ILE A 62 0.93 25.10 -13.43
C ILE A 62 -0.29 24.35 -12.88
N GLY A 63 -1.51 24.78 -13.22
CA GLY A 63 -2.74 24.11 -12.81
C GLY A 63 -2.81 22.67 -13.31
N SER A 64 -2.32 22.42 -14.53
CA SER A 64 -2.24 21.07 -15.11
C SER A 64 -1.25 20.17 -14.35
N LEU A 65 -0.13 20.71 -13.84
CA LEU A 65 0.80 19.94 -13.00
C LEU A 65 0.14 19.52 -11.68
N PHE A 66 -0.62 20.41 -11.05
CA PHE A 66 -1.40 20.07 -9.86
C PHE A 66 -2.45 18.99 -10.16
N VAL A 67 -3.14 19.04 -11.31
CA VAL A 67 -4.07 17.98 -11.73
C VAL A 67 -3.36 16.63 -11.89
N CYS A 68 -2.13 16.61 -12.43
CA CYS A 68 -1.30 15.41 -12.45
C CYS A 68 -0.96 14.91 -11.04
N GLY A 69 -0.69 15.81 -10.08
CA GLY A 69 -0.48 15.49 -8.67
C GLY A 69 -1.69 14.83 -8.01
N ILE A 70 -2.89 15.36 -8.25
CA ILE A 70 -4.17 14.77 -7.80
C ILE A 70 -4.29 13.33 -8.31
N ALA A 71 -4.10 13.12 -9.61
CA ALA A 71 -4.20 11.79 -10.22
C ALA A 71 -3.15 10.83 -9.65
N ALA A 72 -1.90 11.27 -9.53
CA ALA A 72 -0.81 10.47 -8.96
C ALA A 72 -1.06 10.08 -7.50
N SER A 73 -1.57 11.01 -6.67
CA SER A 73 -1.92 10.74 -5.27
C SER A 73 -3.08 9.77 -5.12
N ILE A 74 -4.12 9.88 -5.96
CA ILE A 74 -5.25 8.94 -5.95
C ILE A 74 -4.78 7.52 -6.31
N LEU A 75 -4.00 7.39 -7.39
CA LEU A 75 -3.44 6.10 -7.81
C LEU A 75 -2.53 5.51 -6.74
N ALA A 76 -1.71 6.34 -6.10
CA ALA A 76 -0.86 5.93 -4.98
C ALA A 76 -1.69 5.39 -3.80
N ALA A 77 -2.77 6.09 -3.43
CA ALA A 77 -3.63 5.68 -2.32
C ALA A 77 -4.32 4.35 -2.63
N GLN A 78 -4.85 4.17 -3.84
CA GLN A 78 -5.45 2.92 -4.30
C GLN A 78 -4.43 1.78 -4.31
N ALA A 79 -3.21 2.03 -4.81
CA ALA A 79 -2.13 1.05 -4.83
C ALA A 79 -1.73 0.63 -3.40
N ALA A 80 -1.66 1.57 -2.45
CA ALA A 80 -1.36 1.29 -1.05
C ALA A 80 -2.46 0.45 -0.37
N ILE A 81 -3.74 0.77 -0.63
CA ILE A 81 -4.88 0.00 -0.11
C ILE A 81 -4.84 -1.44 -0.67
N LYS A 82 -4.66 -1.58 -1.98
CA LYS A 82 -4.60 -2.91 -2.62
C LYS A 82 -3.38 -3.70 -2.15
N GLY A 83 -2.22 -3.05 -2.02
CA GLY A 83 -0.99 -3.64 -1.49
C GLY A 83 -1.14 -4.13 -0.05
N HIS A 84 -1.83 -3.36 0.80
CA HIS A 84 -2.17 -3.78 2.16
C HIS A 84 -3.02 -5.05 2.19
N GLY A 85 -3.96 -5.16 1.24
CA GLY A 85 -4.74 -6.36 1.03
C GLY A 85 -3.88 -7.60 0.77
N TYR A 86 -3.00 -7.52 -0.24
CA TYR A 86 -2.09 -8.63 -0.55
C TYR A 86 -1.22 -9.02 0.66
N TYR A 87 -0.67 -8.04 1.37
CA TYR A 87 0.05 -8.25 2.62
C TYR A 87 -0.75 -9.05 3.65
N ARG A 88 -2.02 -8.68 3.88
CA ARG A 88 -2.91 -9.41 4.80
C ARG A 88 -3.15 -10.84 4.34
N GLY A 89 -3.32 -11.04 3.03
CA GLY A 89 -3.48 -12.36 2.41
C GLY A 89 -2.29 -13.28 2.67
N SER A 90 -1.08 -12.84 2.29
CA SER A 90 0.14 -13.63 2.49
C SER A 90 0.43 -13.90 3.96
N ARG A 91 0.17 -12.92 4.84
CA ARG A 91 0.26 -13.09 6.30
C ARG A 91 -0.69 -14.16 6.82
N ALA A 92 -1.92 -14.21 6.31
CA ALA A 92 -2.90 -15.18 6.75
C ALA A 92 -2.51 -16.60 6.33
N VAL A 93 -1.95 -16.76 5.13
CA VAL A 93 -1.38 -18.03 4.63
C VAL A 93 -0.19 -18.48 5.48
N LEU A 94 0.74 -17.57 5.79
CA LEU A 94 1.87 -17.84 6.68
C LEU A 94 1.41 -18.39 8.04
N LYS A 95 0.48 -17.68 8.70
CA LYS A 95 -0.04 -18.10 10.01
C LYS A 95 -0.74 -19.45 9.96
N ALA A 96 -1.35 -19.78 8.82
CA ALA A 96 -1.99 -21.05 8.58
C ALA A 96 -0.98 -22.21 8.57
N TYR A 97 0.20 -22.01 7.96
CA TYR A 97 1.31 -22.96 8.00
C TYR A 97 1.94 -23.06 9.39
N GLU A 98 2.12 -21.94 10.10
CA GLU A 98 2.62 -21.93 11.49
C GLU A 98 1.74 -22.78 12.41
N THR A 99 0.42 -22.62 12.26
CA THR A 99 -0.57 -23.39 13.02
C THR A 99 -0.48 -24.89 12.70
N ARG A 100 -0.35 -25.26 11.42
CA ARG A 100 -0.21 -26.67 11.02
C ARG A 100 1.10 -27.31 11.46
N LEU A 101 2.19 -26.54 11.50
CA LEU A 101 3.49 -27.00 11.99
C LEU A 101 3.55 -27.09 13.53
N GLY A 102 2.52 -26.63 14.24
CA GLY A 102 2.56 -26.52 15.69
C GLY A 102 3.66 -25.57 16.16
N CYS A 103 3.97 -24.55 15.36
CA CYS A 103 5.08 -23.64 15.63
C CYS A 103 4.78 -22.88 16.95
N PRO A 104 5.66 -22.98 17.96
CA PRO A 104 5.43 -22.28 19.21
C PRO A 104 5.52 -20.76 18.99
N PRO A 105 4.82 -19.94 19.78
CA PRO A 105 4.69 -18.50 19.53
C PRO A 105 6.03 -17.74 19.45
N GLU A 106 7.08 -18.25 20.09
CA GLU A 106 8.42 -17.67 20.09
C GLU A 106 9.15 -17.88 18.75
N LEU A 107 8.77 -18.91 17.99
CA LEU A 107 9.33 -19.24 16.68
C LEU A 107 8.44 -18.75 15.53
N ALA A 108 7.18 -18.39 15.81
CA ALA A 108 6.28 -17.79 14.83
C ALA A 108 6.78 -16.39 14.40
N LEU A 109 6.59 -16.05 13.14
CA LEU A 109 7.07 -14.78 12.59
C LEU A 109 6.23 -13.63 13.16
N ALA A 110 6.84 -12.78 13.98
CA ALA A 110 6.18 -11.62 14.59
C ALA A 110 6.87 -10.29 14.25
N SER A 111 6.75 -9.86 13.00
CA SER A 111 7.43 -8.65 12.49
C SER A 111 6.75 -7.32 12.86
N THR A 112 5.49 -7.34 13.30
CA THR A 112 4.71 -6.13 13.64
C THR A 112 4.05 -6.29 15.01
N GLU A 113 3.74 -5.18 15.70
CA GLU A 113 2.98 -5.25 16.96
C GLU A 113 1.65 -5.99 16.81
N GLY A 114 0.96 -5.79 15.68
CA GLY A 114 -0.28 -6.52 15.38
C GLY A 114 -0.07 -8.02 15.16
N MET A 115 1.15 -8.50 14.91
CA MET A 115 1.50 -9.93 14.94
C MET A 115 1.72 -10.42 16.36
N LYS A 116 2.43 -9.64 17.19
CA LYS A 116 2.74 -9.98 18.57
C LYS A 116 1.48 -10.15 19.45
N LYS A 117 0.44 -9.32 19.23
CA LYS A 117 -0.81 -9.40 20.01
C LYS A 117 -1.72 -10.56 19.62
N GLY A 118 -1.36 -11.40 18.64
CA GLY A 118 -2.18 -12.55 18.24
C GLY A 118 -3.50 -12.21 17.53
N GLU A 119 -3.84 -10.93 17.37
CA GLU A 119 -5.12 -10.39 16.88
C GLU A 119 -5.51 -10.77 15.43
N THR A 120 -4.66 -11.52 14.72
CA THR A 120 -4.95 -11.95 13.35
C THR A 120 -5.46 -13.38 13.38
N PRO A 121 -6.74 -13.63 13.07
CA PRO A 121 -7.24 -15.00 12.98
C PRO A 121 -6.43 -15.79 11.95
N ALA A 122 -6.05 -17.01 12.29
CA ALA A 122 -5.42 -17.91 11.33
C ALA A 122 -6.44 -18.20 10.22
N ARG A 123 -6.02 -18.05 8.95
CA ARG A 123 -6.82 -18.56 7.84
C ARG A 123 -6.70 -20.09 7.88
N PRO A 124 -7.76 -20.88 7.69
CA PRO A 124 -7.57 -22.28 7.33
C PRO A 124 -6.79 -22.29 6.00
N PRO A 125 -5.66 -23.01 5.88
CA PRO A 125 -4.95 -23.08 4.61
C PRO A 125 -5.93 -23.53 3.54
N PRO A 126 -5.82 -23.01 2.30
CA PRO A 126 -6.64 -23.52 1.22
C PRO A 126 -6.54 -25.05 1.24
N ASP A 127 -7.70 -25.71 1.28
CA ASP A 127 -7.72 -27.17 1.15
C ASP A 127 -6.99 -27.50 -0.15
N LEU A 128 -6.16 -28.54 -0.19
CA LEU A 128 -5.33 -28.80 -1.38
C LEU A 128 -6.18 -29.01 -2.65
N GLY A 129 -7.48 -29.33 -2.49
CA GLY A 129 -8.48 -29.36 -3.57
C GLY A 129 -9.04 -28.00 -4.01
N GLU A 130 -8.93 -26.95 -3.19
CA GLU A 130 -9.27 -25.56 -3.53
C GLU A 130 -8.03 -24.67 -3.74
N ALA A 131 -6.82 -25.22 -3.67
CA ALA A 131 -5.54 -24.51 -3.82
C ALA A 131 -5.33 -23.77 -5.16
N GLY A 132 -6.27 -23.88 -6.11
CA GLY A 132 -6.32 -23.11 -7.34
C GLY A 132 -7.30 -21.92 -7.34
N ARG A 133 -8.18 -21.78 -6.33
CA ARG A 133 -9.07 -20.62 -6.24
C ARG A 133 -8.35 -19.50 -5.50
N ALA A 134 -8.11 -18.40 -6.22
CA ALA A 134 -7.77 -17.14 -5.58
C ALA A 134 -8.79 -16.88 -4.46
N PRO A 135 -8.35 -16.45 -3.26
CA PRO A 135 -9.28 -16.08 -2.20
C PRO A 135 -10.35 -15.14 -2.77
N PRO A 136 -11.61 -15.24 -2.33
CA PRO A 136 -12.61 -14.27 -2.73
C PRO A 136 -12.08 -12.87 -2.38
N GLU A 137 -11.98 -11.99 -3.39
CA GLU A 137 -11.43 -10.62 -3.26
C GLU A 137 -12.06 -9.85 -2.10
N THR A 138 -13.29 -10.24 -1.72
CA THR A 138 -14.10 -9.64 -0.66
C THR A 138 -13.48 -9.72 0.74
N TYR A 139 -12.62 -10.70 1.03
CA TYR A 139 -12.01 -10.84 2.38
C TYR A 139 -10.75 -9.99 2.60
N VAL A 140 -10.22 -9.41 1.52
CA VAL A 140 -8.93 -8.72 1.49
C VAL A 140 -9.10 -7.20 1.69
N MET A 141 -10.31 -6.68 1.45
CA MET A 141 -10.66 -5.26 1.49
C MET A 141 -11.28 -4.82 2.82
N GLY A 142 -10.80 -5.33 3.96
CA GLY A 142 -11.20 -4.76 5.25
C GLY A 142 -10.62 -3.35 5.40
N ASP A 143 -11.38 -2.45 6.03
CA ASP A 143 -10.97 -1.06 6.24
C ASP A 143 -9.56 -0.95 6.84
N LEU A 144 -8.80 0.04 6.38
CA LEU A 144 -7.49 0.35 6.95
C LEU A 144 -7.67 0.76 8.41
N ARG A 145 -7.10 -0.05 9.32
CA ARG A 145 -7.16 0.26 10.75
C ARG A 145 -6.36 1.53 11.03
N PRO A 146 -6.94 2.50 11.77
CA PRO A 146 -6.19 3.65 12.28
C PRO A 146 -4.95 3.21 13.05
N GLY A 147 -3.86 3.99 12.91
CA GLY A 147 -2.58 3.70 13.56
C GLY A 147 -1.67 2.71 12.80
N THR A 148 -2.13 2.10 11.71
CA THR A 148 -1.24 1.33 10.83
C THR A 148 -0.40 2.25 9.93
N VAL A 149 0.80 1.82 9.56
CA VAL A 149 1.68 2.58 8.64
C VAL A 149 0.97 2.86 7.31
N THR A 150 0.23 1.87 6.77
CA THR A 150 -0.52 2.05 5.52
C THR A 150 -1.65 3.06 5.68
N TYR A 151 -2.36 3.07 6.82
CA TYR A 151 -3.35 4.10 7.11
C TYR A 151 -2.72 5.50 7.09
N SER A 152 -1.61 5.69 7.81
CA SER A 152 -0.91 6.98 7.84
C SER A 152 -0.43 7.41 6.44
N ALA A 153 0.08 6.47 5.63
CA ALA A 153 0.47 6.75 4.25
C ALA A 153 -0.71 7.20 3.39
N VAL A 154 -1.88 6.53 3.49
CA VAL A 154 -3.09 6.92 2.76
C VAL A 154 -3.63 8.28 3.23
N VAL A 155 -3.61 8.55 4.53
CA VAL A 155 -3.98 9.88 5.08
C VAL A 155 -3.06 10.97 4.53
N LEU A 156 -1.75 10.73 4.51
CA LEU A 156 -0.78 11.67 3.93
C LEU A 156 -1.03 11.90 2.44
N LEU A 157 -1.29 10.86 1.66
CA LEU A 157 -1.62 10.99 0.23
C LEU A 157 -2.90 11.79 0.00
N ARG A 158 -3.93 11.59 0.83
CA ARG A 158 -5.17 12.40 0.78
C ARG A 158 -4.91 13.86 1.12
N PHE A 159 -4.02 14.13 2.08
CA PHE A 159 -3.60 15.49 2.41
C PHE A 159 -2.88 16.14 1.22
N ILE A 160 -1.96 15.43 0.56
CA ILE A 160 -1.29 15.92 -0.66
C ILE A 160 -2.32 16.19 -1.76
N THR A 161 -3.28 15.30 -1.98
CA THR A 161 -4.38 15.53 -2.94
C THR A 161 -5.14 16.81 -2.64
N ALA A 162 -5.44 17.11 -1.36
CA ALA A 162 -6.11 18.35 -0.98
C ALA A 162 -5.25 19.58 -1.29
N LEU A 163 -3.92 19.51 -1.07
CA LEU A 163 -3.00 20.58 -1.44
C LEU A 163 -2.98 20.79 -2.97
N ASP A 164 -2.92 19.71 -3.74
CA ASP A 164 -2.93 19.79 -5.20
C ASP A 164 -4.25 20.37 -5.73
N ILE A 165 -5.40 19.99 -5.14
CA ILE A 165 -6.70 20.59 -5.48
C ILE A 165 -6.65 22.11 -5.23
N GLY A 166 -6.15 22.53 -4.06
CA GLY A 166 -6.00 23.95 -3.74
C GLY A 166 -5.11 24.69 -4.73
N GLY A 167 -3.96 24.09 -5.08
CA GLY A 167 -3.03 24.63 -6.07
C GLY A 167 -3.62 24.74 -7.47
N ALA A 168 -4.34 23.71 -7.93
CA ALA A 168 -5.04 23.70 -9.21
C ALA A 168 -6.12 24.79 -9.28
N VAL A 169 -6.97 24.89 -8.25
CA VAL A 169 -8.02 25.92 -8.17
C VAL A 169 -7.40 27.32 -8.20
N TYR A 170 -6.35 27.56 -7.40
CA TYR A 170 -5.64 28.83 -7.40
C TYR A 170 -5.07 29.18 -8.78
N ALA A 171 -4.38 28.24 -9.42
CA ALA A 171 -3.74 28.44 -10.71
C ALA A 171 -4.78 28.73 -11.80
N PHE A 172 -5.84 27.94 -11.92
CA PHE A 172 -6.88 28.18 -12.92
C PHE A 172 -7.67 29.47 -12.65
N TRP A 173 -7.89 29.85 -11.38
CA TRP A 173 -8.49 31.13 -11.04
C TRP A 173 -7.60 32.31 -11.47
N ARG A 174 -6.28 32.22 -11.26
CA ARG A 174 -5.32 33.23 -11.74
C ARG A 174 -5.30 33.31 -13.27
N ALA A 175 -5.28 32.17 -13.96
CA ALA A 175 -5.31 32.12 -15.42
C ALA A 175 -6.55 32.81 -16.04
N ARG A 176 -7.67 32.85 -15.32
CA ARG A 176 -8.90 33.46 -15.80
C ARG A 176 -8.96 34.97 -15.56
N ASN A 177 -8.31 35.48 -14.51
CA ASN A 177 -8.48 36.84 -14.01
C ASN A 177 -7.23 37.73 -14.15
N GLY A 178 -6.09 37.17 -14.57
CA GLY A 178 -4.85 37.90 -14.87
C GLY A 178 -4.59 37.91 -16.36
#